data_AF-A0A914XRF0-F1
#
_entry.id   AF-A0A914XRF0-F1
#
_cell.length_a   1.000
_cell.length_b   1.000
_cell.length_c   1.000
_cell.angle_alpha   90.00
_cell.angle_beta   90.00
_cell.angle_gamma   90.00
#
_symmetry.space_group_name_H-M   'P 1'
#
loop_
_entity.id
_entity.type
_entity.pdbx_description
1 polymer ?
#
loop_
_entity_poly.entity_id
_entity_poly.type
_entity_poly.pdbx_seq_one_letter_code
_entity_poly.pdbx_strand_id
1 'polypeptide(L)'
;MQELVDANRILKTPMNVACNVPSDAEISFLDVVRITDLAMRRIISMVKMLSFFNEQTQSDKIAILKGSLSELLILRGVMVFDPVRDVWRHDIYQGSKEILLNFDILKKTPEQKHYAEHKKYLETQCSETESRQAYDSLLRKLVDLHELNQSLLRIYSSVNPNDLDPLLKELFDIYPLSK
;
A
#
# COMPACT_ATOMS: atom_id res chain seq x y z
N MET A 1 4.80 -8.16 15.49
CA MET A 1 4.28 -6.79 15.76
C MET A 1 5.39 -5.73 15.80
N GLN A 2 6.46 -5.91 16.58
CA GLN A 2 7.55 -4.91 16.67
C GLN A 2 8.19 -4.57 15.31
N GLU A 3 8.48 -5.59 14.50
CA GLU A 3 9.00 -5.44 13.13
C GLU A 3 8.16 -4.50 12.27
N LEU A 4 6.82 -4.67 12.27
CA LEU A 4 5.92 -3.82 11.50
C LEU A 4 5.93 -2.38 12.00
N VAL A 5 6.01 -2.18 13.32
CA VAL A 5 6.13 -0.85 13.93
C VAL A 5 7.43 -0.19 13.49
N ASP A 6 8.54 -0.94 13.50
CA ASP A 6 9.86 -0.45 13.10
C ASP A 6 9.90 -0.11 11.61
N ALA A 7 9.40 -1.00 10.75
CA ALA A 7 9.31 -0.80 9.32
C ALA A 7 8.41 0.40 8.97
N ASN A 8 7.30 0.61 9.68
CA ASN A 8 6.39 1.72 9.42
C ASN A 8 7.00 3.10 9.74
N ARG A 9 8.00 3.19 10.63
CA ARG A 9 8.61 4.48 11.03
C ARG A 9 9.12 5.27 9.82
N ILE A 10 9.71 4.61 8.83
CA ILE A 10 10.27 5.30 7.65
C ILE A 10 9.21 6.07 6.87
N LEU A 11 7.95 5.59 6.88
CA LEU A 11 6.87 6.22 6.15
C LEU A 11 6.44 7.55 6.79
N LYS A 12 6.69 7.73 8.09
CA LYS A 12 6.36 8.94 8.87
C LYS A 12 7.49 9.97 8.92
N THR A 13 8.65 9.67 8.35
CA THR A 13 9.77 10.63 8.34
C THR A 13 9.39 11.89 7.54
N PRO A 14 9.92 13.08 7.86
CA PRO A 14 9.68 14.27 7.03
C PRO A 14 10.26 14.08 5.62
N MET A 15 9.53 14.46 4.57
CA MET A 15 10.03 14.47 3.18
C MET A 15 10.67 15.81 2.88
N ASN A 16 11.96 15.83 2.54
CA ASN A 16 12.61 17.03 2.03
C ASN A 16 12.59 16.98 0.50
N VAL A 17 11.86 17.89 -0.13
CA VAL A 17 11.79 17.96 -1.59
C VAL A 17 12.83 18.98 -2.05
N ALA A 18 13.89 18.48 -2.71
CA ALA A 18 14.88 19.32 -3.37
C ALA A 18 14.26 19.98 -4.61
N CYS A 19 13.50 21.04 -4.39
CA CYS A 19 12.87 21.83 -5.44
C CYS A 19 13.68 23.09 -5.70
N ASN A 20 14.17 23.27 -6.94
CA ASN A 20 14.75 24.54 -7.43
C ASN A 20 13.67 25.61 -7.70
N VAL A 21 12.57 25.60 -6.95
CA VAL A 21 11.40 26.44 -7.21
C VAL A 21 11.45 27.65 -6.28
N PRO A 22 11.26 28.88 -6.78
CA PRO A 22 11.20 30.08 -5.95
C PRO A 22 10.11 29.96 -4.88
N SER A 23 10.38 30.47 -3.68
CA SER A 23 9.60 30.25 -2.45
C SER A 23 8.11 30.64 -2.51
N ASP A 24 7.69 31.41 -3.53
CA ASP A 24 6.32 31.93 -3.69
C ASP A 24 5.52 31.24 -4.82
N ALA A 25 6.07 30.23 -5.49
CA ALA A 25 5.34 29.53 -6.54
C ALA A 25 4.22 28.64 -5.97
N GLU A 26 3.07 28.63 -6.65
CA GLU A 26 2.02 27.63 -6.40
C GLU A 26 2.54 26.22 -6.67
N ILE A 27 2.07 25.26 -5.87
CA ILE A 27 2.39 23.84 -6.06
C ILE A 27 1.87 23.41 -7.43
N SER A 28 2.74 22.78 -8.22
CA SER A 28 2.41 22.26 -9.54
C SER A 28 2.09 20.77 -9.49
N PHE A 29 1.38 20.26 -10.51
CA PHE A 29 1.13 18.82 -10.65
C PHE A 29 2.46 18.02 -10.65
N LEU A 30 3.53 18.59 -11.20
CA LEU A 30 4.85 17.97 -11.21
C LEU A 30 5.42 17.79 -9.79
N ASP A 31 5.11 18.69 -8.85
CA ASP A 31 5.52 18.55 -7.46
C ASP A 31 4.76 17.40 -6.77
N VAL A 32 3.47 17.22 -7.10
CA VAL A 32 2.69 16.04 -6.65
C VAL A 32 3.34 14.75 -7.15
N VAL A 33 3.69 14.68 -8.43
CA VAL A 33 4.39 13.51 -9.00
C VAL A 33 5.70 13.22 -8.24
N ARG A 34 6.53 14.25 -8.00
CA ARG A 34 7.79 14.09 -7.23
C ARG A 34 7.54 13.59 -5.81
N ILE A 35 6.53 14.13 -5.13
CA ILE A 35 6.19 13.71 -3.76
C ILE A 35 5.67 12.27 -3.75
N THR A 36 4.86 11.88 -4.74
CA THR A 36 4.39 10.49 -4.86
C THR A 36 5.53 9.52 -5.16
N ASP A 37 6.54 9.89 -5.95
CA ASP A 37 7.75 9.08 -6.14
C ASP A 37 8.52 8.88 -4.82
N LEU A 38 8.72 9.94 -4.04
CA LEU A 38 9.35 9.85 -2.72
C LEU A 38 8.55 8.95 -1.76
N ALA A 39 7.22 9.07 -1.74
CA ALA A 39 6.35 8.22 -0.94
C ALA A 39 6.44 6.75 -1.38
N MET A 40 6.42 6.47 -2.69
CA MET A 40 6.59 5.12 -3.23
C MET A 40 7.95 4.52 -2.84
N ARG A 41 9.04 5.28 -2.96
CA ARG A 41 10.38 4.83 -2.54
C ARG A 41 10.42 4.46 -1.06
N ARG A 42 9.71 5.21 -0.21
CA ARG A 42 9.61 4.89 1.22
C ARG A 42 8.78 3.65 1.48
N ILE A 43 7.70 3.43 0.74
CA ILE A 43 6.94 2.18 0.80
C ILE A 43 7.84 1.00 0.40
N ILE A 44 8.62 1.13 -0.69
CA ILE A 44 9.59 0.13 -1.11
C ILE A 44 10.64 -0.13 -0.02
N SER A 45 11.18 0.92 0.60
CA SER A 45 12.14 0.78 1.70
C SER A 45 11.52 0.14 2.94
N MET A 46 10.26 0.47 3.26
CA MET A 46 9.51 -0.15 4.36
C MET A 46 9.32 -1.64 4.13
N VAL A 47 8.87 -2.07 2.94
CA VAL A 47 8.67 -3.50 2.67
C VAL A 47 9.99 -4.27 2.66
N LYS A 48 11.10 -3.64 2.26
CA LYS A 48 12.45 -4.22 2.38
C LYS A 48 12.93 -4.41 3.81
N MET A 49 12.25 -3.83 4.81
CA MET A 49 12.54 -4.10 6.22
C MET A 49 11.80 -5.33 6.76
N LEU A 50 10.87 -5.91 5.97
CA LEU A 50 10.08 -7.07 6.38
C LEU A 50 10.83 -8.36 6.05
N SER A 51 11.03 -9.20 7.06
CA SER A 51 11.66 -10.52 6.98
C SER A 51 11.01 -11.39 5.92
N PHE A 52 9.67 -11.53 5.98
CA PHE A 52 8.88 -12.28 5.00
C PHE A 52 9.12 -11.81 3.55
N PHE A 53 9.16 -10.49 3.30
CA PHE A 53 9.43 -9.94 1.97
C PHE A 53 10.85 -10.25 1.51
N ASN A 54 11.81 -10.27 2.43
CA ASN A 54 13.21 -10.53 2.13
C ASN A 54 13.50 -12.01 1.82
N GLU A 55 12.70 -12.92 2.35
CA GLU A 55 12.76 -14.36 2.08
C GLU A 55 12.23 -14.74 0.68
N GLN A 56 11.41 -13.88 0.06
CA GLN A 56 10.84 -14.15 -1.26
C GLN A 56 11.90 -14.16 -2.37
N THR A 57 11.55 -14.77 -3.52
CA THR A 57 12.40 -14.68 -4.72
C THR A 57 12.41 -13.25 -5.27
N GLN A 58 13.41 -12.91 -6.09
CA GLN A 58 13.45 -11.59 -6.73
C GLN A 58 12.24 -11.37 -7.66
N SER A 59 11.76 -12.42 -8.32
CA SER A 59 10.55 -12.35 -9.15
C SER A 59 9.33 -12.00 -8.31
N ASP A 60 9.16 -12.67 -7.16
CA ASP A 60 8.02 -12.45 -6.27
C ASP A 60 8.09 -11.09 -5.58
N LYS A 61 9.28 -10.63 -5.16
CA LYS A 61 9.46 -9.26 -4.66
C LYS A 61 8.99 -8.23 -5.67
N ILE A 62 9.33 -8.42 -6.95
CA ILE A 62 8.90 -7.52 -8.03
C ILE A 62 7.39 -7.65 -8.26
N ALA A 63 6.82 -8.85 -8.28
CA ALA A 63 5.40 -9.09 -8.48
C ALA A 63 4.56 -8.44 -7.35
N ILE A 64 4.97 -8.65 -6.09
CA ILE A 64 4.34 -8.05 -4.91
C ILE A 64 4.39 -6.53 -5.00
N LEU A 65 5.56 -5.95 -5.29
CA LEU A 65 5.70 -4.50 -5.43
C LEU A 65 4.84 -3.95 -6.56
N LYS A 66 4.83 -4.59 -7.74
CA LYS A 66 4.01 -4.16 -8.88
C LYS A 66 2.52 -4.24 -8.59
N GLY A 67 2.07 -5.27 -7.87
CA GLY A 67 0.66 -5.47 -7.54
C GLY A 67 0.15 -4.56 -6.41
N SER A 68 0.97 -4.28 -5.40
CA SER A 68 0.51 -3.66 -4.15
C SER A 68 0.93 -2.21 -3.94
N LEU A 69 1.95 -1.70 -4.64
CA LEU A 69 2.54 -0.39 -4.33
C LEU A 69 1.58 0.78 -4.54
N SER A 70 0.75 0.74 -5.59
CA SER A 70 -0.27 1.75 -5.85
C SER A 70 -1.39 1.74 -4.80
N GLU A 71 -1.83 0.56 -4.40
CA GLU A 71 -2.84 0.38 -3.34
C GLU A 71 -2.31 0.91 -2.00
N LEU A 72 -1.06 0.58 -1.66
CA LEU A 72 -0.39 1.12 -0.48
C LEU A 72 -0.23 2.64 -0.56
N LEU A 73 0.05 3.21 -1.74
CA LEU A 73 0.13 4.66 -1.90
C LEU A 73 -1.22 5.33 -1.66
N ILE A 74 -2.32 4.77 -2.18
CA ILE A 74 -3.68 5.28 -1.95
C ILE A 74 -4.03 5.21 -0.47
N LEU A 75 -3.82 4.06 0.18
CA LEU A 75 -4.05 3.91 1.62
C LEU A 75 -3.26 4.93 2.43
N ARG A 76 -1.99 5.18 2.06
CA ARG A 76 -1.18 6.21 2.70
C ARG A 76 -1.74 7.60 2.47
N GLY A 77 -2.24 7.91 1.27
CA GLY A 77 -2.95 9.15 0.96
C GLY A 77 -4.19 9.36 1.83
N VAL A 78 -5.00 8.31 2.03
CA VAL A 78 -6.16 8.31 2.93
C VAL A 78 -5.73 8.65 4.36
N MET A 79 -4.70 7.97 4.88
CA MET A 79 -4.22 8.14 6.25
C MET A 79 -3.74 9.55 6.59
N VAL A 80 -3.40 10.37 5.60
CA VAL A 80 -2.89 11.73 5.79
C VAL A 80 -3.81 12.80 5.20
N PHE A 81 -4.97 12.42 4.66
CA PHE A 81 -5.94 13.35 4.09
C PHE A 81 -6.74 14.08 5.18
N ASP A 82 -6.88 15.39 5.01
CA ASP A 82 -7.73 16.25 5.84
C ASP A 82 -8.97 16.64 5.02
N PRO A 83 -10.16 16.07 5.31
CA PRO A 83 -11.37 16.34 4.55
C PRO A 83 -11.92 17.76 4.77
N VAL A 84 -11.58 18.42 5.88
CA VAL A 84 -12.05 19.77 6.18
C VAL A 84 -11.29 20.80 5.37
N ARG A 85 -9.98 20.59 5.24
CA ARG A 85 -9.07 21.50 4.52
C ARG A 85 -8.87 21.13 3.04
N ASP A 86 -9.28 19.91 2.65
CA ASP A 86 -9.07 19.34 1.31
C ASP A 86 -7.57 19.27 0.93
N VAL A 87 -6.74 18.88 1.91
CA VAL A 87 -5.28 18.79 1.76
C VAL A 87 -4.74 17.46 2.27
N TRP A 88 -3.61 17.00 1.73
CA TRP A 88 -2.80 15.97 2.36
C TRP A 88 -1.82 16.59 3.35
N ARG A 89 -1.94 16.22 4.64
CA ARG A 89 -1.13 16.67 5.77
C ARG A 89 0.11 15.80 5.97
N HIS A 90 0.96 15.71 4.95
CA HIS A 90 2.25 15.04 5.11
C HIS A 90 3.30 16.08 5.51
N ASP A 91 4.22 15.70 6.40
CA ASP A 91 5.38 16.49 6.83
C ASP A 91 6.35 16.68 5.64
N ILE A 92 5.98 17.54 4.69
CA ILE A 92 6.72 17.84 3.47
C ILE A 92 7.34 19.22 3.62
N TYR A 93 8.65 19.29 3.45
CA TYR A 93 9.40 20.52 3.60
C TYR A 93 10.21 20.83 2.34
N GLN A 94 10.22 22.11 1.98
CA GLN A 94 11.18 22.69 1.05
C GLN A 94 12.00 23.72 1.82
N GLY A 95 13.23 23.36 2.19
CA GLY A 95 14.00 24.15 3.14
C GLY A 95 13.28 24.21 4.50
N SER A 96 12.94 25.41 4.96
CA SER A 96 12.20 25.65 6.22
C SER A 96 10.68 25.79 6.03
N LYS A 97 10.16 25.74 4.78
CA LYS A 97 8.74 25.93 4.48
C LYS A 97 8.02 24.59 4.41
N GLU A 98 6.93 24.47 5.16
CA GLU A 98 5.99 23.35 5.05
C GLU A 98 5.16 23.48 3.76
N ILE A 99 5.03 22.38 3.03
CA ILE A 99 4.24 22.28 1.80
C ILE A 99 2.95 21.53 2.09
N LEU A 100 1.82 22.19 1.86
CA LEU A 100 0.49 21.58 1.94
C LEU A 100 -0.01 21.25 0.53
N LEU A 101 -0.17 19.96 0.23
CA LEU A 101 -0.70 19.53 -1.05
C LEU A 101 -2.21 19.67 -1.08
N ASN A 102 -2.70 20.67 -1.82
CA ASN A 102 -4.12 20.80 -2.11
C ASN A 102 -4.55 19.68 -3.08
N PHE A 103 -5.56 18.92 -2.67
CA PHE A 103 -6.09 17.80 -3.45
C PHE A 103 -6.69 18.26 -4.79
N ASP A 104 -7.19 19.50 -4.87
CA ASP A 104 -7.77 20.10 -6.08
C ASP A 104 -6.80 20.28 -7.23
N ILE A 105 -5.49 20.17 -6.98
CA ILE A 105 -4.51 20.16 -8.06
C ILE A 105 -4.75 19.05 -9.08
N LEU A 106 -5.34 17.93 -8.64
CA LEU A 106 -5.72 16.80 -9.48
C LEU A 106 -6.96 17.08 -10.35
N LYS A 107 -7.79 18.08 -10.01
CA LYS A 107 -8.89 18.54 -10.89
C LYS A 107 -8.39 19.12 -12.20
N LYS A 108 -7.14 19.60 -12.23
CA LYS A 108 -6.54 20.28 -13.39
C LYS A 108 -6.05 19.30 -14.45
N THR A 109 -6.18 17.98 -14.26
CA THR A 109 -5.75 16.96 -15.23
C THR A 109 -6.91 16.47 -16.10
N PRO A 110 -6.63 15.93 -17.30
CA PRO A 110 -7.66 15.32 -18.17
C PRO A 110 -8.44 14.19 -17.50
N GLU A 111 -7.87 13.56 -16.47
CA GLU A 111 -8.43 12.44 -15.70
C GLU A 111 -9.40 12.87 -14.59
N GLN A 112 -10.03 14.04 -14.70
CA GLN A 112 -10.92 14.63 -13.69
C GLN A 112 -12.02 13.67 -13.19
N LYS A 113 -12.48 12.74 -14.03
CA LYS A 113 -13.43 11.68 -13.63
C LYS A 113 -12.87 10.80 -12.50
N HIS A 114 -11.61 10.39 -12.60
CA HIS A 114 -10.92 9.59 -11.59
C HIS A 114 -10.64 10.40 -10.32
N TYR A 115 -10.38 11.71 -10.47
CA TYR A 115 -10.32 12.61 -9.32
C TYR A 115 -11.61 12.58 -8.50
N ALA A 116 -12.78 12.68 -9.14
CA ALA A 116 -14.07 12.71 -8.44
C ALA A 116 -14.36 11.40 -7.70
N GLU A 117 -14.06 10.26 -8.33
CA GLU A 117 -14.18 8.93 -7.72
C GLU A 117 -13.23 8.78 -6.52
N HIS A 118 -11.98 9.22 -6.66
CA HIS A 118 -10.99 9.19 -5.58
C HIS A 118 -11.36 10.14 -4.44
N LYS A 119 -11.85 11.35 -4.74
CA LYS A 119 -12.34 12.30 -3.74
C LYS A 119 -13.46 11.69 -2.91
N LYS A 120 -14.48 11.13 -3.57
CA LYS A 120 -15.58 10.45 -2.91
C LYS A 120 -15.08 9.29 -2.04
N TYR A 121 -14.09 8.54 -2.50
CA TYR A 121 -13.46 7.49 -1.70
C TYR A 121 -12.77 8.06 -0.44
N LEU A 122 -11.98 9.12 -0.56
CA LEU A 122 -11.33 9.78 0.58
C LEU A 122 -12.35 10.37 1.57
N GLU A 123 -13.42 10.97 1.08
CA GLU A 123 -14.48 11.59 1.91
C GLU A 123 -15.36 10.54 2.61
N THR A 124 -15.64 9.40 1.97
CA THR A 124 -16.49 8.33 2.54
C THR A 124 -15.76 7.40 3.51
N GLN A 125 -14.42 7.39 3.49
CA GLN A 125 -13.58 6.53 4.34
C GLN A 125 -12.92 7.31 5.50
N CYS A 126 -13.12 8.63 5.60
CA CYS A 126 -12.51 9.50 6.60
C CYS A 126 -13.53 10.08 7.58
N SER A 127 -14.06 9.25 8.48
CA SER A 127 -14.20 9.68 9.87
C SER A 127 -13.05 9.09 10.70
N GLU A 128 -12.51 9.87 11.63
CA GLU A 128 -11.37 9.48 12.49
C GLU A 128 -11.64 8.16 13.25
N THR A 129 -12.92 7.85 13.49
CA THR A 129 -13.41 6.66 14.19
C THR A 129 -13.46 5.42 13.29
N GLU A 130 -13.73 5.55 12.00
CA GLU A 130 -13.97 4.43 11.08
C GLU A 130 -12.67 3.86 10.46
N SER A 131 -11.63 4.69 10.29
CA SER A 131 -10.32 4.22 9.79
C SER A 131 -9.66 3.17 10.71
N ARG A 132 -9.85 3.32 12.02
CA ARG A 132 -9.45 2.32 13.04
C ARG A 132 -10.30 1.04 12.93
N GLN A 133 -11.60 1.18 12.71
CA GLN A 133 -12.51 0.05 12.51
C GLN A 133 -12.25 -0.70 11.19
N ALA A 134 -11.85 -0.01 10.13
CA ALA A 134 -11.48 -0.60 8.85
C ALA A 134 -10.17 -1.39 8.95
N TYR A 135 -9.17 -0.88 9.67
CA TYR A 135 -7.94 -1.62 10.00
C TYR A 135 -8.25 -2.86 10.88
N ASP A 136 -9.10 -2.71 11.89
CA ASP A 136 -9.54 -3.82 12.74
C ASP A 136 -10.41 -4.85 11.96
N SER A 137 -11.15 -4.41 10.94
CA SER A 137 -11.96 -5.26 10.05
C SER A 137 -11.08 -5.99 9.02
N LEU A 138 -10.04 -5.34 8.50
CA LEU A 138 -9.01 -5.94 7.64
C LEU A 138 -8.24 -7.04 8.40
N LEU A 139 -7.88 -6.78 9.67
CA LEU A 139 -7.26 -7.78 10.55
C LEU A 139 -8.19 -8.97 10.83
N ARG A 140 -9.51 -8.74 10.90
CA ARG A 140 -10.51 -9.82 11.05
C ARG A 140 -10.68 -10.65 9.77
N LYS A 141 -10.66 -10.04 8.58
CA LYS A 141 -10.77 -10.77 7.29
C LYS A 141 -9.56 -11.64 6.92
N LEU A 142 -8.40 -11.43 7.56
CA LEU A 142 -7.25 -12.34 7.42
C LEU A 142 -7.52 -13.73 8.01
N VAL A 143 -8.44 -13.84 8.97
CA VAL A 143 -8.91 -15.12 9.51
C VAL A 143 -9.75 -15.86 8.46
N ASP A 144 -10.68 -15.17 7.81
CA ASP A 144 -11.53 -15.74 6.75
C ASP A 144 -10.68 -16.24 5.55
N LEU A 145 -9.62 -15.51 5.20
CA LEU A 145 -8.68 -15.92 4.15
C LEU A 145 -7.89 -17.18 4.53
N HIS A 146 -7.55 -17.32 5.81
CA HIS A 146 -6.92 -18.52 6.33
C HIS A 146 -7.85 -19.74 6.25
N GLU A 147 -9.13 -19.57 6.60
CA GLU A 147 -10.14 -20.64 6.50
C GLU A 147 -10.40 -21.05 5.03
N LEU A 148 -10.40 -20.08 4.11
CA LEU A 148 -10.54 -20.35 2.69
C LEU A 148 -9.33 -21.13 2.14
N ASN A 149 -8.11 -20.76 2.55
CA ASN A 149 -6.90 -21.48 2.17
C ASN A 149 -6.89 -22.92 2.71
N GLN A 150 -7.31 -23.12 3.98
CA GLN A 150 -7.45 -24.48 4.53
C GLN A 150 -8.47 -25.31 3.76
N SER A 151 -9.57 -24.70 3.32
CA SER A 151 -10.58 -25.38 2.50
C SER A 151 -10.03 -25.79 1.14
N LEU A 152 -9.22 -24.92 0.50
CA LEU A 152 -8.57 -25.21 -0.78
C LEU A 152 -7.56 -26.36 -0.67
N LEU A 153 -6.74 -26.38 0.39
CA LEU A 153 -5.80 -27.48 0.64
C LEU A 153 -6.51 -28.82 0.82
N ARG A 154 -7.64 -28.84 1.56
CA ARG A 154 -8.46 -30.06 1.71
C ARG A 154 -9.00 -30.57 0.38
N ILE A 155 -9.37 -29.68 -0.54
CA ILE A 155 -9.81 -30.05 -1.88
C ILE A 155 -8.66 -30.71 -2.65
N TYR A 156 -7.48 -30.10 -2.68
CA TYR A 156 -6.34 -30.69 -3.38
C TYR A 156 -5.87 -32.01 -2.78
N SER A 157 -5.84 -32.14 -1.45
CA SER A 157 -5.51 -33.42 -0.78
C SER A 157 -6.53 -34.54 -1.03
N SER A 158 -7.74 -34.21 -1.48
CA SER A 158 -8.78 -35.21 -1.84
C SER A 158 -8.66 -35.72 -3.28
N VAL A 159 -7.83 -35.08 -4.11
CA VAL A 159 -7.55 -35.50 -5.49
C VAL A 159 -6.44 -36.56 -5.47
N ASN A 160 -6.56 -37.58 -6.32
CA ASN A 160 -5.55 -38.62 -6.45
C ASN A 160 -4.19 -37.99 -6.82
N PRO A 161 -3.12 -38.20 -6.02
CA PRO A 161 -1.84 -37.58 -6.26
C PRO A 161 -1.31 -37.85 -7.66
N ASN A 162 -1.51 -39.04 -8.23
CA ASN A 162 -0.95 -39.36 -9.56
C ASN A 162 -1.48 -38.44 -10.68
N ASP A 163 -2.65 -37.84 -10.48
CA ASP A 163 -3.31 -36.96 -11.45
C ASP A 163 -2.94 -35.48 -11.25
N LEU A 164 -2.16 -35.16 -10.20
CA LEU A 164 -1.70 -33.79 -9.92
C LEU A 164 -0.33 -33.50 -10.54
N ASP A 165 -0.17 -32.26 -11.00
CA ASP A 165 1.10 -31.74 -11.52
C ASP A 165 2.20 -31.79 -10.43
N PRO A 166 3.46 -32.13 -10.78
CA PRO A 166 4.58 -32.16 -9.83
C PRO A 166 4.75 -30.87 -9.02
N LEU A 167 4.52 -29.70 -9.61
CA LEU A 167 4.63 -28.42 -8.92
C LEU A 167 3.50 -28.23 -7.90
N LEU A 168 2.28 -28.66 -8.21
CA LEU A 168 1.16 -28.59 -7.28
C LEU A 168 1.30 -29.58 -6.12
N LYS A 169 1.91 -30.75 -6.36
CA LYS A 169 2.29 -31.70 -5.30
C LYS A 169 3.31 -31.10 -4.35
N GLU A 170 4.32 -30.42 -4.89
CA GLU A 170 5.38 -29.78 -4.12
C GLU A 170 4.86 -28.55 -3.35
N LEU A 171 4.02 -27.72 -3.96
CA LEU A 171 3.46 -26.52 -3.33
C LEU A 171 2.45 -26.83 -2.20
N PHE A 172 1.82 -28.00 -2.22
CA PHE A 172 0.79 -28.39 -1.25
C PHE A 172 1.14 -29.61 -0.40
N ASP A 173 2.39 -30.08 -0.46
CA ASP A 173 2.89 -31.26 0.27
C ASP A 173 2.05 -32.54 0.07
N ILE A 174 1.54 -32.74 -1.15
CA ILE A 174 0.68 -33.89 -1.49
C ILE A 174 1.54 -35.01 -2.07
N TYR A 175 2.01 -35.88 -1.18
CA TYR A 175 2.76 -37.09 -1.53
C TYR A 175 1.91 -38.34 -1.34
N PRO A 176 2.13 -39.40 -2.13
CA PRO A 176 1.50 -40.69 -1.85
C PRO A 176 1.93 -41.16 -0.46
N LEU A 177 0.99 -41.66 0.35
CA LEU A 177 1.32 -42.36 1.59
C LEU A 177 2.29 -43.50 1.24
N SER A 178 3.48 -43.47 1.84
CA SER A 178 4.48 -44.53 1.69
C SER A 178 3.85 -45.86 2.09
N LYS A 179 3.89 -46.83 1.16
CA LYS A 179 3.58 -48.24 1.46
C LYS A 179 4.54 -48.80 2.51
#